data_AF-A0A0F9A503-F1
#
_entry.id   AF-A0A0F9A503-F1
#
_cell.length_a   1.000
_cell.length_b   1.000
_cell.length_c   1.000
_cell.angle_alpha   90.00
_cell.angle_beta   90.00
_cell.angle_gamma   90.00
#
_symmetry.space_group_name_H-M   'P 1'
#
loop_
_entity.id
_entity.type
_entity.pdbx_description
1 polymer ?
#
loop_
_entity_poly.entity_id
_entity_poly.type
_entity_poly.pdbx_seq_one_letter_code
_entity_poly.pdbx_strand_id
1 'polypeptide(L)'
;MSGHVTDKHLEIAGKFVQQARGAGGLAPVDLDRFWAAQAVAMADPFGPDIPQVPLGACCNWECVFEEMGVGQQWKRWRGDAQWRRGLSKAYNDRAEKIVGRRLLGETPPDPNAPPGYPAIKSLPDIFEMTTRWDDVSQSDWWMEVTGSEDELARLLDRVDKRLDSLREFLLPDGWDEAREGLMAAGHKPPLYRGQRGPVTFAAAVTGPENLIFLIYDTPDLAVRFRDTILRAMLEKARIQDEEAGHAPEDAPHGFSFCDDNCCLLTGHMYELFGLPIVKGLWDRYSPDPADTRYQHSDSDMGH
;
A
#
# COMPACT_ATOMS: atom_id res chain seq x y z
N MET A 1 -6.59 31.83 18.88
CA MET A 1 -5.43 31.24 19.58
C MET A 1 -5.96 30.23 20.58
N SER A 2 -5.38 29.03 20.65
CA SER A 2 -5.74 28.03 21.66
C SER A 2 -5.66 28.65 23.06
N GLY A 3 -6.65 28.40 23.92
CA GLY A 3 -6.67 28.89 25.30
C GLY A 3 -5.54 28.33 26.18
N HIS A 4 -4.69 27.46 25.63
CA HIS A 4 -3.55 26.83 26.30
C HIS A 4 -2.19 27.46 25.95
N VAL A 5 -2.15 28.47 25.07
CA VAL A 5 -0.92 29.19 24.74
C VAL A 5 -0.70 30.33 25.73
N THR A 6 0.38 30.25 26.52
CA THR A 6 0.76 31.27 27.50
C THR A 6 1.84 32.20 26.94
N ASP A 7 2.05 33.35 27.58
CA ASP A 7 3.15 34.27 27.23
C ASP A 7 4.53 33.58 27.31
N LYS A 8 4.70 32.65 28.26
CA LYS A 8 5.91 31.84 28.38
C LYS A 8 6.13 30.97 27.14
N HIS A 9 5.07 30.39 26.56
CA HIS A 9 5.18 29.61 25.32
C HIS A 9 5.61 30.50 24.15
N LEU A 10 5.08 31.73 24.06
CA LEU A 10 5.46 32.69 23.03
C LEU A 10 6.92 33.17 23.19
N GLU A 11 7.38 33.39 24.42
CA GLU A 11 8.79 33.73 24.69
C GLU A 11 9.74 32.60 24.27
N ILE A 12 9.41 31.36 24.61
CA ILE A 12 10.18 30.18 24.20
C ILE A 12 10.21 30.03 22.68
N ALA A 13 9.05 30.16 22.03
CA ALA A 13 8.97 30.12 20.57
C ALA A 13 9.81 31.24 19.92
N GLY A 14 9.77 32.45 20.47
CA GLY A 14 10.59 33.58 20.02
C GLY A 14 12.09 33.28 20.09
N LYS A 15 12.55 32.65 21.18
CA LYS A 15 13.94 32.21 21.33
C LYS A 15 14.33 31.20 20.26
N PHE A 16 13.50 30.19 20.00
CA PHE A 16 13.77 29.20 18.95
C PHE A 16 13.82 29.83 17.55
N VAL A 17 12.91 30.76 17.24
CA VAL A 17 12.93 31.48 15.96
C VAL A 17 14.20 32.31 15.80
N GLN A 18 14.65 32.99 16.85
CA GLN A 18 15.91 33.75 16.81
C GLN A 18 17.12 32.84 16.61
N GLN A 19 17.18 31.71 17.32
CA GLN A 19 18.24 30.72 17.15
C GLN A 19 18.24 30.16 15.72
N ALA A 20 17.06 29.83 15.17
CA ALA A 20 16.96 29.33 13.82
C ALA A 20 17.41 30.36 12.78
N ARG A 21 17.02 31.63 12.93
CA ARG A 21 17.52 32.73 12.09
C ARG A 21 19.04 32.86 12.17
N GLY A 22 19.62 32.72 13.36
CA GLY A 22 21.08 32.70 13.56
C GLY A 22 21.79 31.52 12.89
N ALA A 23 21.07 30.41 12.66
CA ALA A 23 21.56 29.19 12.00
C ALA A 23 21.06 29.05 10.55
N GLY A 24 20.87 30.17 9.83
CA GLY A 24 20.50 30.15 8.41
C GLY A 24 19.09 29.63 8.13
N GLY A 25 18.19 29.72 9.13
CA GLY A 25 16.82 29.23 9.06
C GLY A 25 16.61 27.82 9.60
N LEU A 26 17.68 27.10 9.97
CA LEU A 26 17.60 25.73 10.48
C LEU A 26 17.48 25.71 12.00
N ALA A 27 16.70 24.78 12.54
CA ALA A 27 16.64 24.58 13.98
C ALA A 27 18.03 24.15 14.53
N PRO A 28 18.46 24.64 15.71
CA PRO A 28 19.76 24.30 16.30
C PRO A 28 19.72 22.91 16.96
N VAL A 29 19.51 21.87 16.15
CA VAL A 29 19.38 20.48 16.59
C VAL A 29 20.71 19.76 16.44
N ASP A 30 21.10 19.02 17.46
CA ASP A 30 22.16 18.02 17.36
C ASP A 30 21.59 16.80 16.62
N LEU A 31 21.94 16.71 15.33
CA LEU A 31 21.39 15.69 14.43
C LEU A 31 21.82 14.28 14.81
N ASP A 32 23.06 14.09 15.28
CA ASP A 32 23.55 12.78 15.69
C ASP A 32 22.78 12.28 16.92
N ARG A 33 22.63 13.15 17.93
CA ARG A 33 21.82 12.84 19.11
C ARG A 33 20.35 12.61 18.75
N PHE A 34 19.77 13.46 17.90
CA PHE A 34 18.38 13.32 17.47
C PHE A 34 18.15 11.96 16.81
N TRP A 35 19.02 11.56 15.89
CA TRP A 35 18.86 10.31 15.18
C TRP A 35 19.13 9.06 16.02
N ALA A 36 20.04 9.15 17.01
CA ALA A 36 20.22 8.08 17.99
C ALA A 36 18.96 7.92 18.86
N ALA A 37 18.40 9.03 19.34
CA ALA A 37 17.15 9.04 20.10
C ALA A 37 15.96 8.56 19.26
N GLN A 38 15.90 8.92 17.99
CA GLN A 38 14.90 8.44 17.04
C GLN A 38 14.97 6.93 16.86
N ALA A 39 16.16 6.33 16.76
CA ALA A 39 16.31 4.88 16.63
C ALA A 39 15.76 4.14 17.86
N VAL A 40 15.99 4.67 19.06
CA VAL A 40 15.41 4.14 20.30
C VAL A 40 13.89 4.30 20.31
N ALA A 41 13.39 5.49 19.97
CA ALA A 41 11.95 5.77 19.95
C ALA A 41 11.20 4.92 18.91
N MET A 42 11.77 4.65 17.74
CA MET A 42 11.14 3.81 16.72
C MET A 42 11.06 2.33 17.09
N ALA A 43 11.93 1.85 17.97
CA ALA A 43 11.91 0.46 18.42
C ALA A 43 10.75 0.18 19.41
N ASP A 44 10.35 1.19 20.17
CA ASP A 44 9.19 1.14 21.07
C ASP A 44 8.45 2.50 21.06
N PRO A 45 7.66 2.81 20.00
CA PRO A 45 7.05 4.13 19.78
C PRO A 45 6.17 4.66 20.92
N PHE A 46 5.67 3.76 21.77
CA PHE A 46 4.80 4.07 22.90
C PHE A 46 5.44 3.71 24.25
N GLY A 47 6.74 3.39 24.25
CA GLY A 47 7.49 3.02 25.43
C GLY A 47 7.54 4.15 26.45
N PRO A 48 7.49 3.83 27.76
CA PRO A 48 7.55 4.85 28.80
C PRO A 48 8.91 5.57 28.87
N ASP A 49 9.96 4.95 28.34
CA ASP A 49 11.36 5.40 28.44
C ASP A 49 11.92 5.98 27.12
N ILE A 50 11.06 6.30 26.14
CA ILE A 50 11.55 6.86 24.88
C ILE A 50 12.15 8.26 25.10
N PRO A 51 13.34 8.54 24.52
CA PRO A 51 14.03 9.81 24.72
C PRO A 51 13.37 10.98 23.99
N GLN A 52 12.51 10.68 23.02
CA GLN A 52 11.74 11.65 22.24
C GLN A 52 10.49 10.99 21.64
N VAL A 53 9.53 11.81 21.22
CA VAL A 53 8.43 11.34 20.36
C VAL A 53 9.02 10.88 19.01
N PRO A 54 8.69 9.67 18.53
CA PRO A 54 9.20 9.17 17.27
C PRO A 54 8.70 10.00 16.10
N LEU A 55 9.62 10.47 15.26
CA LEU A 55 9.30 11.10 13.98
C LEU A 55 8.97 10.01 12.94
N GLY A 56 7.70 9.71 12.75
CA GLY A 56 7.23 8.74 11.74
C GLY A 56 7.16 9.30 10.32
N ALA A 57 7.05 10.62 10.16
CA ALA A 57 6.96 11.28 8.87
C ALA A 57 8.34 11.82 8.44
N CYS A 58 8.90 11.22 7.39
CA CYS A 58 10.08 11.76 6.72
C CYS A 58 9.69 12.11 5.29
N CYS A 59 10.15 13.26 4.79
CA CYS A 59 10.05 13.58 3.37
C CYS A 59 10.70 12.45 2.57
N ASN A 60 9.87 11.70 1.85
CA ASN A 60 10.27 10.53 1.11
C ASN A 60 10.35 10.90 -0.39
N TRP A 61 10.35 9.87 -1.22
CA TRP A 61 10.38 9.99 -2.68
C TRP A 61 9.18 10.77 -3.26
N GLU A 62 8.08 10.96 -2.53
CA GLU A 62 6.89 11.72 -2.94
C GLU A 62 7.14 13.23 -2.97
N CYS A 63 7.98 13.75 -2.06
CA CYS A 63 8.29 15.17 -1.98
C CYS A 63 9.40 15.62 -2.96
N VAL A 64 10.12 14.67 -3.57
CA VAL A 64 11.35 14.95 -4.34
C VAL A 64 11.12 15.94 -5.48
N PHE A 65 9.94 15.90 -6.10
CA PHE A 65 9.60 16.73 -7.25
C PHE A 65 9.52 18.22 -6.87
N GLU A 66 8.69 18.51 -5.87
CA GLU A 66 8.49 19.87 -5.37
C GLU A 66 9.78 20.45 -4.80
N GLU A 67 10.47 19.67 -3.96
CA GLU A 67 11.73 20.07 -3.34
C GLU A 67 12.82 20.38 -4.38
N MET A 68 12.82 19.67 -5.50
CA MET A 68 13.78 19.90 -6.58
C MET A 68 13.28 20.88 -7.66
N GLY A 69 12.07 21.43 -7.52
CA GLY A 69 11.49 22.37 -8.48
C GLY A 69 11.24 21.75 -9.85
N VAL A 70 10.91 20.46 -9.89
CA VAL A 70 10.63 19.71 -11.12
C VAL A 70 9.20 19.18 -11.10
N GLY A 71 8.50 19.27 -12.24
CA GLY A 71 7.14 18.73 -12.34
C GLY A 71 7.11 17.21 -12.10
N GLN A 72 6.02 16.71 -11.52
CA GLN A 72 5.81 15.29 -11.28
C GLN A 72 5.93 14.48 -12.57
N GLN A 73 6.76 13.43 -12.54
CA GLN A 73 7.04 12.54 -13.67
C GLN A 73 7.11 11.09 -13.19
N TRP A 74 6.01 10.59 -12.63
CA TRP A 74 5.97 9.26 -12.00
C TRP A 74 6.30 8.13 -12.96
N LYS A 75 5.88 8.24 -14.24
CA LYS A 75 6.23 7.26 -15.28
C LYS A 75 7.74 7.16 -15.49
N ARG A 76 8.43 8.30 -15.54
CA ARG A 76 9.90 8.34 -15.65
C ARG A 76 10.57 7.86 -14.37
N TRP A 77 10.05 8.25 -13.21
CA TRP A 77 10.56 7.79 -11.91
C TRP A 77 10.57 6.26 -11.78
N ARG A 78 9.53 5.60 -12.29
CA ARG A 78 9.42 4.13 -12.29
C ARG A 78 10.33 3.46 -13.33
N GLY A 79 10.49 4.06 -14.52
CA GLY A 79 11.18 3.44 -15.65
C GLY A 79 12.64 3.82 -15.88
N ASP A 80 13.11 4.94 -15.36
CA ASP A 80 14.46 5.49 -15.62
C ASP A 80 15.28 5.53 -14.32
N ALA A 81 15.92 4.39 -14.01
CA ALA A 81 16.70 4.24 -12.78
C ALA A 81 17.87 5.22 -12.67
N GLN A 82 18.51 5.57 -13.80
CA GLN A 82 19.62 6.51 -13.82
C GLN A 82 19.15 7.93 -13.50
N TRP A 83 18.06 8.38 -14.13
CA TRP A 83 17.47 9.68 -13.83
C TRP A 83 16.95 9.75 -12.39
N ARG A 84 16.23 8.72 -11.92
CA ARG A 84 15.75 8.63 -10.54
C ARG A 84 16.91 8.75 -9.55
N ARG A 85 18.02 8.06 -9.80
CA ARG A 85 19.22 8.13 -8.96
C ARG A 85 19.83 9.53 -8.97
N GLY A 86 19.94 10.16 -10.14
CA GLY A 86 20.44 11.52 -10.26
C GLY A 86 19.60 12.52 -9.46
N LEU A 87 18.27 12.41 -9.53
CA LEU A 87 17.35 13.24 -8.77
C LEU A 87 17.43 12.95 -7.26
N SER A 88 17.51 11.67 -6.87
CA SER A 88 17.67 11.24 -5.47
C SER A 88 18.96 11.77 -4.86
N LYS A 89 20.07 11.73 -5.62
CA LYS A 89 21.34 12.31 -5.20
C LYS A 89 21.24 13.82 -4.98
N ALA A 90 20.63 14.55 -5.92
CA ALA A 90 20.48 15.99 -5.81
C ALA A 90 19.61 16.39 -4.59
N TYR A 91 18.57 15.62 -4.30
CA TYR A 91 17.77 15.75 -3.08
C TYR A 91 18.59 15.47 -1.83
N ASN A 92 19.33 14.34 -1.79
CA ASN A 92 20.15 13.96 -0.65
C ASN A 92 21.29 14.95 -0.37
N ASP A 93 21.87 15.58 -1.40
CA ASP A 93 22.88 16.64 -1.24
C ASP A 93 22.32 17.89 -0.52
N ARG A 94 20.98 18.06 -0.48
CA ARG A 94 20.28 19.05 0.37
C ARG A 94 19.89 18.44 1.71
N ALA A 95 19.29 17.25 1.72
CA ALA A 95 18.84 16.58 2.94
C ALA A 95 19.99 16.37 3.94
N GLU A 96 21.17 16.00 3.48
CA GLU A 96 22.35 15.81 4.33
C GLU A 96 22.77 17.09 5.06
N LYS A 97 22.57 18.26 4.45
CA LYS A 97 22.87 19.56 5.08
C LYS A 97 21.81 20.00 6.08
N ILE A 98 20.57 19.58 5.88
CA ILE A 98 19.40 20.01 6.67
C ILE A 98 19.15 19.05 7.83
N VAL A 99 19.15 17.76 7.55
CA VAL A 99 18.82 16.68 8.49
C VAL A 99 19.96 15.71 8.73
N GLY A 100 21.15 15.92 8.17
CA GLY A 100 22.35 15.11 8.49
C GLY A 100 22.32 13.70 7.91
N ARG A 101 21.38 13.39 7.01
CA ARG A 101 21.21 12.06 6.42
C ARG A 101 20.84 12.12 4.94
N ARG A 102 21.20 11.05 4.24
CA ARG A 102 20.75 10.76 2.89
C ARG A 102 19.50 9.90 2.99
N LEU A 103 18.35 10.46 2.61
CA LEU A 103 17.02 9.86 2.85
C LEU A 103 16.58 8.95 1.71
N LEU A 104 17.02 9.23 0.48
CA LEU A 104 16.63 8.47 -0.71
C LEU A 104 17.71 7.46 -1.12
N GLY A 105 17.29 6.35 -1.73
CA GLY A 105 18.21 5.34 -2.23
C GLY A 105 19.00 5.83 -3.46
N GLU A 106 20.33 5.72 -3.38
CA GLU A 106 21.25 6.06 -4.49
C GLU A 106 21.93 4.84 -5.10
N THR A 107 21.67 3.64 -4.58
CA THR A 107 22.30 2.41 -5.05
C THR A 107 21.93 2.17 -6.52
N PRO A 108 22.90 2.00 -7.42
CA PRO A 108 22.60 1.61 -8.79
C PRO A 108 21.93 0.23 -8.80
N PRO A 109 21.08 -0.06 -9.80
CA PRO A 109 20.62 -1.43 -10.01
C PRO A 109 21.84 -2.35 -10.13
N ASP A 110 21.79 -3.50 -9.46
CA ASP A 110 22.84 -4.50 -9.60
C ASP A 110 22.82 -5.04 -11.05
N PRO A 111 23.91 -4.87 -11.83
CA PRO A 111 23.95 -5.35 -13.21
C PRO A 111 23.88 -6.88 -13.31
N ASN A 112 24.14 -7.58 -12.20
CA ASN A 112 24.06 -9.04 -12.11
C ASN A 112 22.80 -9.51 -11.38
N ALA A 113 21.85 -8.61 -11.07
CA ALA A 113 20.57 -9.03 -10.52
C ALA A 113 19.92 -10.04 -11.46
N PRO A 114 19.40 -11.17 -10.93
CA PRO A 114 18.69 -12.12 -11.76
C PRO A 114 17.48 -11.43 -12.41
N PRO A 115 17.03 -11.91 -13.59
CA PRO A 115 15.77 -11.45 -14.15
C PRO A 115 14.66 -11.65 -13.12
N GLY A 116 13.79 -10.66 -12.98
CA GLY A 116 12.62 -10.80 -12.11
C GLY A 116 11.69 -11.90 -12.62
N TYR A 117 10.84 -12.41 -11.73
CA TYR A 117 9.73 -13.27 -12.13
C TYR A 117 8.84 -12.58 -13.17
N PRO A 118 8.30 -13.30 -14.17
CA PRO A 118 7.24 -12.78 -15.03
C PRO A 118 6.08 -12.21 -14.20
N ALA A 119 5.40 -11.19 -14.71
CA ALA A 119 4.34 -10.54 -13.94
C ALA A 119 3.14 -11.48 -13.72
N ILE A 120 2.83 -11.79 -12.47
CA ILE A 120 1.59 -12.49 -12.07
C ILE A 120 0.43 -11.49 -12.23
N LYS A 121 -0.67 -11.92 -12.85
CA LYS A 121 -1.89 -11.10 -12.91
C LYS A 121 -2.43 -10.78 -11.52
N SER A 122 -3.03 -9.61 -11.40
CA SER A 122 -3.56 -9.04 -10.16
C SER A 122 -5.05 -9.40 -9.95
N LEU A 123 -5.61 -9.05 -8.79
CA LEU A 123 -7.05 -9.20 -8.53
C LEU A 123 -7.92 -8.42 -9.54
N PRO A 124 -7.60 -7.16 -9.92
CA PRO A 124 -8.26 -6.45 -11.02
C PRO A 124 -8.36 -7.26 -12.33
N ASP A 125 -7.30 -7.98 -12.72
CA ASP A 125 -7.31 -8.81 -13.93
C ASP A 125 -8.33 -9.96 -13.82
N ILE A 126 -8.48 -10.56 -12.63
CA ILE A 126 -9.49 -11.60 -12.37
C ILE A 126 -10.89 -11.05 -12.63
N PHE A 127 -11.14 -9.78 -12.34
CA PHE A 127 -12.42 -9.09 -12.52
C PHE A 127 -12.51 -8.29 -13.83
N GLU A 128 -11.62 -8.54 -14.79
CA GLU A 128 -11.65 -7.91 -16.13
C GLU A 128 -11.52 -6.37 -16.11
N MET A 129 -10.96 -5.81 -15.03
CA MET A 129 -10.66 -4.38 -14.97
C MET A 129 -9.55 -4.02 -15.95
N THR A 130 -9.69 -2.84 -16.56
CA THR A 130 -8.61 -2.24 -17.35
C THR A 130 -7.99 -1.08 -16.60
N THR A 131 -6.69 -0.86 -16.81
CA THR A 131 -5.96 0.29 -16.27
C THR A 131 -5.74 1.36 -17.33
N ARG A 132 -5.90 2.62 -16.94
CA ARG A 132 -5.53 3.79 -17.74
C ARG A 132 -4.56 4.66 -16.99
N TRP A 133 -3.43 4.99 -17.61
CA TRP A 133 -2.55 6.04 -17.10
C TRP A 133 -3.22 7.41 -17.24
N ASP A 134 -3.24 8.18 -16.17
CA ASP A 134 -3.75 9.54 -16.14
C ASP A 134 -2.59 10.52 -15.95
N ASP A 135 -2.39 11.41 -16.93
CA ASP A 135 -1.25 12.35 -16.93
C ASP A 135 -1.40 13.51 -15.93
N VAL A 136 -2.62 13.76 -15.44
CA VAL A 136 -2.87 14.85 -14.46
C VAL A 136 -2.53 14.38 -13.05
N SER A 137 -3.11 13.27 -12.63
CA SER A 137 -2.82 12.62 -11.34
C SER A 137 -1.51 11.85 -11.36
N GLN A 138 -0.91 11.62 -12.54
CA GLN A 138 0.32 10.87 -12.73
C GLN A 138 0.25 9.45 -12.11
N SER A 139 -0.88 8.77 -12.32
CA SER A 139 -1.17 7.47 -11.72
C SER A 139 -1.97 6.54 -12.65
N ASP A 140 -1.96 5.25 -12.35
CA ASP A 140 -2.77 4.25 -13.05
C ASP A 140 -4.16 4.14 -12.39
N TRP A 141 -5.21 4.32 -13.18
CA TRP A 141 -6.61 4.26 -12.74
C TRP A 141 -7.24 2.94 -13.17
N TRP A 142 -7.90 2.27 -12.23
CA TRP A 142 -8.81 1.17 -12.56
C TRP A 142 -10.10 1.73 -13.12
N MET A 143 -10.52 1.19 -14.26
CA MET A 143 -11.75 1.56 -14.92
C MET A 143 -12.87 0.65 -14.47
N GLU A 144 -14.05 1.24 -14.25
CA GLU A 144 -15.29 0.52 -13.94
C GLU A 144 -15.58 -0.56 -14.98
N VAL A 145 -16.06 -1.71 -14.50
CA VAL A 145 -16.32 -2.90 -15.32
C VAL A 145 -17.80 -3.05 -15.62
N THR A 146 -18.66 -2.69 -14.67
CA THR A 146 -20.11 -2.92 -14.75
C THR A 146 -20.88 -1.71 -14.27
N GLY A 147 -21.86 -1.26 -15.05
CA GLY A 147 -22.74 -0.15 -14.68
C GLY A 147 -24.13 -0.58 -14.18
N SER A 148 -24.37 -1.89 -14.03
CA SER A 148 -25.66 -2.45 -13.62
C SER A 148 -25.54 -3.81 -12.94
N GLU A 149 -26.57 -4.20 -12.19
CA GLU A 149 -26.65 -5.49 -11.50
C GLU A 149 -26.61 -6.70 -12.46
N ASP A 150 -27.27 -6.60 -13.62
CA ASP A 150 -27.26 -7.66 -14.63
C ASP A 150 -25.88 -7.88 -15.25
N GLU A 151 -25.12 -6.79 -15.42
CA GLU A 151 -23.73 -6.85 -15.89
C GLU A 151 -22.81 -7.44 -14.83
N LEU A 152 -23.01 -7.05 -13.56
CA LEU A 152 -22.30 -7.63 -12.42
C LEU A 152 -22.56 -9.14 -12.32
N ALA A 153 -23.82 -9.59 -12.34
CA ALA A 153 -24.15 -11.01 -12.29
C ALA A 153 -23.44 -11.81 -13.40
N ARG A 154 -23.44 -11.27 -14.64
CA ARG A 154 -22.73 -11.88 -15.78
C ARG A 154 -21.22 -11.85 -15.63
N LEU A 155 -20.65 -10.80 -15.01
CA LEU A 155 -19.24 -10.75 -14.66
C LEU A 155 -18.90 -11.84 -13.65
N LEU A 156 -19.69 -11.96 -12.57
CA LEU A 156 -19.49 -12.98 -11.54
C LEU A 156 -19.57 -14.39 -12.11
N ASP A 157 -20.46 -14.67 -13.06
CA ASP A 157 -20.49 -15.98 -13.74
C ASP A 157 -19.16 -16.31 -14.45
N ARG A 158 -18.54 -15.32 -15.10
CA ARG A 158 -17.24 -15.49 -15.75
C ARG A 158 -16.10 -15.61 -14.75
N VAL A 159 -16.14 -14.81 -13.68
CA VAL A 159 -15.14 -14.86 -12.60
C VAL A 159 -15.21 -16.20 -11.89
N ASP A 160 -16.38 -16.64 -11.45
CA ASP A 160 -16.58 -17.92 -10.75
C ASP A 160 -16.06 -19.09 -11.60
N LYS A 161 -16.35 -19.10 -12.90
CA LYS A 161 -15.79 -20.10 -13.83
C LYS A 161 -14.27 -20.01 -13.96
N ARG A 162 -13.71 -18.81 -13.96
CA ARG A 162 -12.25 -18.58 -14.02
C ARG A 162 -11.55 -19.08 -12.75
N LEU A 163 -12.22 -19.04 -11.60
CA LEU A 163 -11.66 -19.52 -10.33
C LEU A 163 -11.38 -21.03 -10.35
N ASP A 164 -12.10 -21.82 -11.16
CA ASP A 164 -11.88 -23.27 -11.29
C ASP A 164 -10.48 -23.62 -11.86
N SER A 165 -9.84 -22.67 -12.56
CA SER A 165 -8.51 -22.82 -13.16
C SER A 165 -7.66 -21.57 -12.94
N LEU A 166 -7.72 -20.98 -11.73
CA LEU A 166 -7.15 -19.66 -11.48
C LEU A 166 -5.63 -19.61 -11.70
N ARG A 167 -4.88 -20.68 -11.39
CA ARG A 167 -3.43 -20.74 -11.60
C ARG A 167 -3.05 -20.48 -13.06
N GLU A 168 -3.71 -21.17 -13.99
CA GLU A 168 -3.49 -21.02 -15.44
C GLU A 168 -3.83 -19.62 -15.93
N PHE A 169 -4.83 -18.98 -15.32
CA PHE A 169 -5.17 -17.61 -15.65
C PHE A 169 -4.12 -16.61 -15.12
N LEU A 170 -3.66 -16.78 -13.88
CA LEU A 170 -2.80 -15.84 -13.17
C LEU A 170 -1.37 -15.84 -13.69
N LEU A 171 -0.83 -17.03 -13.96
CA LEU A 171 0.57 -17.22 -14.28
C LEU A 171 0.76 -17.09 -15.81
N PRO A 172 1.70 -16.23 -16.26
CA PRO A 172 1.96 -16.06 -17.68
C PRO A 172 2.75 -17.24 -18.27
N ASP A 173 2.80 -17.31 -19.59
CA ASP A 173 3.67 -18.25 -20.31
C ASP A 173 5.13 -18.11 -19.86
N GLY A 174 5.82 -19.25 -19.71
CA GLY A 174 7.22 -19.30 -19.25
C GLY A 174 7.40 -19.11 -17.74
N TRP A 175 6.31 -19.01 -16.96
CA TRP A 175 6.39 -18.90 -15.50
C TRP A 175 7.14 -20.06 -14.85
N ASP A 176 6.80 -21.30 -15.19
CA ASP A 176 7.35 -22.48 -14.53
C ASP A 176 8.88 -22.59 -14.72
N GLU A 177 9.38 -22.33 -15.94
CA GLU A 177 10.82 -22.31 -16.24
C GLU A 177 11.54 -21.20 -15.46
N ALA A 178 10.98 -19.99 -15.44
CA ALA A 178 11.54 -18.88 -14.68
C ALA A 178 11.56 -19.18 -13.18
N ARG A 179 10.49 -19.78 -12.66
CA ARG A 179 10.37 -20.16 -11.25
C ARG A 179 11.41 -21.19 -10.85
N GLU A 180 11.58 -22.25 -11.62
CA GLU A 180 12.57 -23.28 -11.30
C GLU A 180 13.99 -22.69 -11.24
N GLY A 181 14.37 -21.87 -12.23
CA GLY A 181 15.68 -21.23 -12.26
C GLY A 181 15.91 -20.26 -11.11
N LEU A 182 14.93 -19.39 -10.82
CA LEU A 182 15.05 -18.37 -9.77
C LEU A 182 15.00 -18.98 -8.37
N MET A 183 14.14 -19.97 -8.13
CA MET A 183 14.10 -20.71 -6.86
C MET A 183 15.41 -21.45 -6.60
N ALA A 184 16.00 -22.08 -7.62
CA ALA A 184 17.30 -22.75 -7.50
C ALA A 184 18.45 -21.78 -7.18
N ALA A 185 18.34 -20.52 -7.62
CA ALA A 185 19.24 -19.43 -7.26
C ALA A 185 18.93 -18.78 -5.89
N GLY A 186 17.91 -19.26 -5.16
CA GLY A 186 17.54 -18.76 -3.84
C GLY A 186 16.60 -17.55 -3.85
N HIS A 187 16.01 -17.21 -5.00
CA HIS A 187 15.08 -16.09 -5.13
C HIS A 187 13.64 -16.59 -5.15
N LYS A 188 12.87 -16.30 -4.10
CA LYS A 188 11.44 -16.64 -4.03
C LYS A 188 10.58 -15.64 -4.80
N PRO A 189 9.48 -16.07 -5.46
CA PRO A 189 8.50 -15.16 -6.02
C PRO A 189 7.78 -14.37 -4.92
N PRO A 190 7.17 -13.22 -5.26
CA PRO A 190 6.43 -12.41 -4.31
C PRO A 190 5.16 -13.13 -3.82
N LEU A 191 4.86 -12.97 -2.53
CA LEU A 191 3.61 -13.43 -1.93
C LEU A 191 2.48 -12.41 -2.12
N TYR A 192 1.25 -12.88 -2.07
CA TYR A 192 0.07 -12.00 -2.01
C TYR A 192 -0.31 -11.77 -0.55
N ARG A 193 0.11 -10.61 0.00
CA ARG A 193 -0.07 -10.25 1.42
C ARG A 193 -0.66 -8.85 1.61
N GLY A 194 -1.15 -8.26 0.54
CA GLY A 194 -1.82 -6.97 0.59
C GLY A 194 -2.71 -6.71 -0.61
N GLN A 195 -3.79 -5.94 -0.40
CA GLN A 195 -4.79 -5.64 -1.41
C GLN A 195 -5.45 -4.29 -1.11
N ARG A 196 -5.89 -3.56 -2.15
CA ARG A 196 -6.87 -2.49 -1.93
C ARG A 196 -8.09 -3.09 -1.26
N GLY A 197 -8.62 -2.46 -0.24
CA GLY A 197 -9.63 -3.02 0.63
C GLY A 197 -10.90 -3.42 -0.10
N PRO A 198 -11.72 -4.28 0.52
CA PRO A 198 -12.89 -4.86 -0.13
C PRO A 198 -13.84 -3.83 -0.74
N VAL A 199 -14.08 -2.71 -0.05
CA VAL A 199 -15.02 -1.69 -0.51
C VAL A 199 -14.38 -0.86 -1.62
N THR A 200 -13.12 -0.47 -1.48
CA THR A 200 -12.38 0.24 -2.55
C THR A 200 -12.29 -0.60 -3.82
N PHE A 201 -12.01 -1.89 -3.69
CA PHE A 201 -11.98 -2.80 -4.83
C PHE A 201 -13.35 -2.95 -5.47
N ALA A 202 -14.40 -3.20 -4.68
CA ALA A 202 -15.77 -3.35 -5.19
C ALA A 202 -16.28 -2.07 -5.86
N ALA A 203 -16.02 -0.90 -5.26
CA ALA A 203 -16.34 0.39 -5.84
C ALA A 203 -15.60 0.63 -7.18
N ALA A 204 -14.40 0.07 -7.35
CA ALA A 204 -13.71 0.12 -8.64
C ALA A 204 -14.33 -0.82 -9.70
N VAL A 205 -14.99 -1.91 -9.29
CA VAL A 205 -15.73 -2.80 -10.23
C VAL A 205 -17.01 -2.12 -10.71
N THR A 206 -17.82 -1.60 -9.77
CA THR A 206 -19.21 -1.21 -10.03
C THR A 206 -19.46 0.29 -10.06
N GLY A 207 -18.52 1.10 -9.55
CA GLY A 207 -18.78 2.47 -9.12
C GLY A 207 -19.25 2.52 -7.65
N PRO A 208 -18.92 3.59 -6.90
CA PRO A 208 -19.22 3.69 -5.48
C PRO A 208 -20.73 3.78 -5.17
N GLU A 209 -21.50 4.56 -5.94
CA GLU A 209 -22.95 4.68 -5.74
C GLU A 209 -23.67 3.36 -6.04
N ASN A 210 -23.27 2.69 -7.13
CA ASN A 210 -23.83 1.41 -7.53
C ASN A 210 -23.55 0.31 -6.49
N LEU A 211 -22.41 0.34 -5.80
CA LEU A 211 -22.14 -0.59 -4.70
C LEU A 211 -23.12 -0.39 -3.54
N ILE A 212 -23.42 0.87 -3.19
CA ILE A 212 -24.37 1.20 -2.12
C ILE A 212 -25.77 0.72 -2.50
N PHE A 213 -26.22 0.99 -3.73
CA PHE A 213 -27.52 0.54 -4.23
C PHE A 213 -27.59 -0.98 -4.31
N LEU A 214 -26.53 -1.66 -4.78
CA LEU A 214 -26.45 -3.12 -4.83
C LEU A 214 -26.67 -3.74 -3.43
N ILE A 215 -26.00 -3.21 -2.40
CA ILE A 215 -26.14 -3.72 -1.02
C ILE A 215 -27.56 -3.51 -0.49
N TYR A 216 -28.21 -2.40 -0.84
CA TYR A 216 -29.52 -2.04 -0.33
C TYR A 216 -30.67 -2.72 -1.09
N ASP A 217 -30.63 -2.68 -2.42
CA ASP A 217 -31.73 -3.13 -3.29
C ASP A 217 -31.64 -4.64 -3.61
N THR A 218 -30.42 -5.17 -3.78
CA THR A 218 -30.20 -6.57 -4.19
C THR A 218 -29.14 -7.26 -3.31
N PRO A 219 -29.40 -7.43 -2.01
CA PRO A 219 -28.41 -7.91 -1.04
C PRO A 219 -27.88 -9.32 -1.35
N ASP A 220 -28.66 -10.18 -1.98
CA ASP A 220 -28.20 -11.53 -2.37
C ASP A 220 -27.10 -11.47 -3.44
N LEU A 221 -27.20 -10.53 -4.39
CA LEU A 221 -26.15 -10.33 -5.38
C LEU A 221 -24.93 -9.66 -4.75
N ALA A 222 -25.12 -8.74 -3.80
CA ALA A 222 -24.02 -8.16 -3.01
C ALA A 222 -23.25 -9.24 -2.23
N VAL A 223 -23.96 -10.18 -1.60
CA VAL A 223 -23.39 -11.35 -0.90
C VAL A 223 -22.62 -12.24 -1.85
N ARG A 224 -23.17 -12.55 -3.02
CA ARG A 224 -22.44 -13.32 -4.05
C ARG A 224 -21.17 -12.60 -4.48
N PHE A 225 -21.25 -11.30 -4.76
CA PHE A 225 -20.10 -10.50 -5.16
C PHE A 225 -18.99 -10.52 -4.11
N ARG A 226 -19.36 -10.29 -2.84
CA ARG A 226 -18.48 -10.39 -1.69
C ARG A 226 -17.79 -11.76 -1.60
N ASP A 227 -18.55 -12.84 -1.69
CA ASP A 227 -18.03 -14.19 -1.55
C ASP A 227 -17.10 -14.57 -2.72
N THR A 228 -17.41 -14.11 -3.94
CA THR A 228 -16.53 -14.26 -5.11
C THR A 228 -15.22 -13.49 -4.94
N ILE A 229 -15.23 -12.26 -4.40
CA ILE A 229 -14.00 -11.51 -4.07
C ILE A 229 -13.16 -12.30 -3.06
N LEU A 230 -13.77 -12.75 -1.96
CA LEU A 230 -13.08 -13.52 -0.92
C LEU A 230 -12.43 -14.78 -1.50
N ARG A 231 -13.19 -15.57 -2.28
CA ARG A 231 -12.67 -16.77 -2.93
C ARG A 231 -11.50 -16.47 -3.86
N ALA A 232 -11.61 -15.43 -4.70
CA ALA A 232 -10.54 -15.02 -5.60
C ALA A 232 -9.26 -14.64 -4.85
N MET A 233 -9.40 -13.89 -3.75
CA MET A 233 -8.26 -13.45 -2.94
C MET A 233 -7.59 -14.61 -2.20
N LEU A 234 -8.36 -15.49 -1.57
CA LEU A 234 -7.84 -16.68 -0.87
C LEU A 234 -7.10 -17.61 -1.84
N GLU A 235 -7.69 -17.85 -3.01
CA GLU A 235 -7.11 -18.74 -4.02
C GLU A 235 -5.85 -18.14 -4.64
N LYS A 236 -5.86 -16.83 -4.95
CA LYS A 236 -4.65 -16.12 -5.41
C LYS A 236 -3.53 -16.19 -4.37
N ALA A 237 -3.83 -15.98 -3.10
CA ALA A 237 -2.84 -16.09 -2.02
C ALA A 237 -2.28 -17.51 -1.91
N ARG A 238 -3.15 -18.53 -1.92
CA ARG A 238 -2.75 -19.94 -1.88
C ARG A 238 -1.82 -20.29 -3.04
N ILE A 239 -2.18 -19.92 -4.26
CA ILE A 239 -1.36 -20.16 -5.45
C ILE A 239 0.01 -19.50 -5.30
N GLN A 240 0.07 -18.22 -4.90
CA GLN A 240 1.37 -17.53 -4.76
C GLN A 240 2.24 -18.11 -3.63
N ASP A 241 1.64 -18.65 -2.57
CA ASP A 241 2.37 -19.35 -1.52
C ASP A 241 3.00 -20.64 -2.05
N GLU A 242 2.22 -21.44 -2.80
CA GLU A 242 2.71 -22.68 -3.43
C GLU A 242 3.79 -22.39 -4.48
N GLU A 243 3.60 -21.35 -5.29
CA GLU A 243 4.63 -20.89 -6.22
C GLU A 243 5.89 -20.41 -5.47
N ALA A 244 5.77 -19.89 -4.25
CA ALA A 244 6.92 -19.55 -3.40
C ALA A 244 7.51 -20.73 -2.61
N GLY A 245 7.01 -21.94 -2.85
CA GLY A 245 7.47 -23.18 -2.22
C GLY A 245 7.04 -23.31 -0.77
N HIS A 246 5.94 -22.66 -0.39
CA HIS A 246 5.33 -22.78 0.93
C HIS A 246 4.23 -23.83 0.95
N ALA A 247 4.18 -24.58 2.04
CA ALA A 247 3.02 -25.40 2.40
C ALA A 247 2.02 -24.54 3.18
N PRO A 248 0.72 -24.93 3.24
CA PRO A 248 -0.28 -24.17 3.98
C PRO A 248 0.09 -23.85 5.43
N GLU A 249 0.85 -24.73 6.08
CA GLU A 249 1.28 -24.65 7.48
C GLU A 249 2.52 -23.78 7.73
N ASP A 250 3.30 -23.49 6.68
CA ASP A 250 4.55 -22.71 6.79
C ASP A 250 4.54 -21.39 6.00
N ALA A 251 3.42 -21.10 5.34
CA ALA A 251 3.22 -19.87 4.59
C ALA A 251 3.32 -18.67 5.54
N PRO A 252 4.08 -17.60 5.18
CA PRO A 252 4.23 -16.43 6.03
C PRO A 252 2.88 -15.78 6.37
N HIS A 253 2.71 -15.42 7.64
CA HIS A 253 1.52 -14.73 8.14
C HIS A 253 1.59 -13.21 7.89
N GLY A 254 0.45 -12.54 8.09
CA GLY A 254 0.23 -11.12 7.92
C GLY A 254 -0.64 -10.82 6.71
N PHE A 255 -1.54 -9.84 6.81
CA PHE A 255 -2.24 -9.32 5.63
C PHE A 255 -2.62 -7.86 5.81
N SER A 256 -2.47 -7.07 4.75
CA SER A 256 -2.73 -5.63 4.74
C SER A 256 -3.85 -5.23 3.77
N PHE A 257 -4.76 -4.38 4.22
CA PHE A 257 -5.78 -3.74 3.37
C PHE A 257 -5.60 -2.23 3.32
N CYS A 258 -5.84 -1.63 2.14
CA CYS A 258 -5.99 -0.18 1.96
C CYS A 258 -7.38 0.13 1.40
N ASP A 259 -8.35 0.38 2.27
CA ASP A 259 -9.78 0.43 1.99
C ASP A 259 -10.35 1.86 1.97
N ASP A 260 -9.75 2.78 1.23
CA ASP A 260 -10.12 4.22 1.28
C ASP A 260 -11.62 4.56 1.07
N ASN A 261 -12.40 3.69 0.42
CA ASN A 261 -13.82 3.89 0.16
C ASN A 261 -14.74 3.23 1.21
N CYS A 262 -14.24 2.51 2.22
CA CYS A 262 -15.12 1.86 3.18
C CYS A 262 -15.91 2.84 4.07
N CYS A 263 -15.45 4.09 4.20
CA CYS A 263 -16.21 5.17 4.83
C CYS A 263 -17.55 5.50 4.15
N LEU A 264 -17.72 5.09 2.88
CA LEU A 264 -18.97 5.26 2.14
C LEU A 264 -20.08 4.35 2.65
N LEU A 265 -19.73 3.27 3.35
CA LEU A 265 -20.68 2.31 3.89
C LEU A 265 -21.06 2.67 5.33
N THR A 266 -22.33 2.44 5.66
CA THR A 266 -22.75 2.36 7.07
C THR A 266 -22.15 1.11 7.72
N GLY A 267 -22.07 1.08 9.06
CA GLY A 267 -21.58 -0.11 9.77
C GLY A 267 -22.31 -1.39 9.38
N HIS A 268 -23.64 -1.34 9.21
CA HIS A 268 -24.43 -2.50 8.77
C HIS A 268 -24.07 -2.97 7.35
N MET A 269 -23.85 -2.03 6.43
CA MET A 269 -23.40 -2.35 5.07
C MET A 269 -21.99 -2.95 5.07
N TYR A 270 -21.10 -2.42 5.92
CA TYR A 270 -19.75 -2.95 6.06
C TYR A 270 -19.76 -4.36 6.68
N GLU A 271 -20.57 -4.61 7.71
CA GLU A 271 -20.77 -5.94 8.30
C GLU A 271 -21.29 -6.96 7.28
N LEU A 272 -22.19 -6.54 6.38
CA LEU A 272 -22.70 -7.39 5.31
C LEU A 272 -21.65 -7.65 4.24
N PHE A 273 -20.92 -6.61 3.80
CA PHE A 273 -20.09 -6.67 2.61
C PHE A 273 -18.59 -6.73 2.90
N GLY A 274 -18.01 -5.71 3.55
CA GLY A 274 -16.56 -5.59 3.73
C GLY A 274 -15.98 -6.56 4.76
N LEU A 275 -16.60 -6.63 5.95
CA LEU A 275 -16.12 -7.39 7.10
C LEU A 275 -15.92 -8.88 6.79
N PRO A 276 -16.80 -9.60 6.09
CA PRO A 276 -16.59 -11.02 5.82
C PRO A 276 -15.35 -11.30 4.95
N ILE A 277 -14.98 -10.38 4.04
CA ILE A 277 -13.76 -10.52 3.23
C ILE A 277 -12.54 -10.27 4.10
N VAL A 278 -12.52 -9.17 4.87
CA VAL A 278 -11.41 -8.85 5.78
C VAL A 278 -11.18 -9.98 6.78
N LYS A 279 -12.26 -10.43 7.43
CA LYS A 279 -12.24 -11.53 8.39
C LYS A 279 -11.76 -12.82 7.74
N GLY A 280 -12.27 -13.17 6.55
CA GLY A 280 -11.86 -14.40 5.86
C GLY A 280 -10.37 -14.46 5.52
N LEU A 281 -9.78 -13.32 5.11
CA LEU A 281 -8.34 -13.24 4.85
C LEU A 281 -7.52 -13.31 6.14
N TRP A 282 -7.92 -12.58 7.18
CA TRP A 282 -7.19 -12.61 8.46
C TRP A 282 -7.34 -13.93 9.20
N ASP A 283 -8.50 -14.58 9.16
CA ASP A 283 -8.67 -15.92 9.73
C ASP A 283 -7.67 -16.92 9.11
N ARG A 284 -7.32 -16.74 7.82
CA ARG A 284 -6.40 -17.63 7.10
C ARG A 284 -4.93 -17.23 7.23
N TYR A 285 -4.62 -15.94 7.12
CA TYR A 285 -3.24 -15.44 6.99
C TYR A 285 -2.77 -14.64 8.18
N SER A 286 -3.65 -14.29 9.11
CA SER A 286 -3.30 -13.65 10.39
C SER A 286 -4.11 -14.28 11.53
N PRO A 287 -4.09 -15.61 11.75
CA PRO A 287 -4.90 -16.24 12.81
C PRO A 287 -4.43 -15.88 14.22
N ASP A 288 -3.14 -15.61 14.41
CA ASP A 288 -2.54 -15.47 15.73
C ASP A 288 -2.58 -14.02 16.24
N PRO A 289 -2.59 -13.79 17.56
CA PRO A 289 -2.58 -12.43 18.13
C PRO A 289 -1.34 -11.61 17.73
N ALA A 290 -0.21 -12.28 17.49
CA ALA A 290 1.03 -11.63 17.08
C ALA A 290 1.11 -11.32 15.58
N ASP A 291 0.19 -11.86 14.77
CA ASP A 291 0.21 -11.66 13.34
C ASP A 291 -0.19 -10.23 12.98
N THR A 292 0.56 -9.65 12.04
CA THR A 292 0.27 -8.33 11.51
C THR A 292 -1.10 -8.32 10.84
N ARG A 293 -1.96 -7.42 11.30
CA ARG A 293 -3.21 -7.04 10.64
C ARG A 293 -3.12 -5.55 10.38
N TYR A 294 -3.03 -5.19 9.11
CA TYR A 294 -2.96 -3.79 8.72
C TYR A 294 -4.22 -3.42 7.96
N GLN A 295 -4.87 -2.35 8.38
CA GLN A 295 -5.99 -1.77 7.65
C GLN A 295 -5.80 -0.25 7.62
N HIS A 296 -5.83 0.29 6.41
CA HIS A 296 -5.73 1.72 6.13
C HIS A 296 -7.01 2.20 5.48
N SER A 297 -7.40 3.43 5.79
CA SER A 297 -8.42 4.20 5.08
C SER A 297 -8.04 5.68 5.22
N ASP A 298 -8.08 6.42 4.12
CA ASP A 298 -7.90 7.88 4.14
C ASP A 298 -9.06 8.63 4.83
N SER A 299 -10.11 7.92 5.22
CA SER A 299 -11.31 8.46 5.86
C SER A 299 -11.52 7.90 7.27
N ASP A 300 -12.26 8.64 8.10
CA ASP A 300 -12.58 8.23 9.47
C ASP A 300 -13.43 6.95 9.49
N MET A 301 -12.82 5.87 9.96
CA MET A 301 -13.42 4.55 10.09
C MET A 301 -14.16 4.47 11.42
N GLY A 302 -15.34 5.09 11.46
CA GLY A 302 -16.21 5.11 12.65
C GLY A 302 -17.00 3.81 12.89
N HIS A 303 -16.85 2.80 12.03
CA HIS A 303 -17.47 1.47 12.11
C HIS A 303 -16.40 0.39 12.25
#